data_AF-A0A819B167-F1
#
_entry.id   AF-A0A819B167-F1
#
_cell.length_a   1.000
_cell.length_b   1.000
_cell.length_c   1.000
_cell.angle_alpha   90.00
_cell.angle_beta   90.00
_cell.angle_gamma   90.00
#
_symmetry.space_group_name_H-M   'P 1'
#
loop_
_entity.id
_entity.type
_entity.pdbx_description
1 polymer ?
#
loop_
_entity_poly.entity_id
_entity_poly.type
_entity_poly.pdbx_seq_one_letter_code
_entity_poly.pdbx_strand_id
1 'polypeptide(L)'
;MTTGDARASQNIDLRLYSRLIDLDNAMFSSSAYIGCNGSTNAPYVEISTHELNGNIMETAVFLRNTANKNGIMHHYSIQNYRLLKYTHRARVTLGTRSTQPKDTYCYYDNVTFSMQTRFN
;
A
#
# COMPACT_ATOMS: atom_id res chain seq x y z
N MET A 1 -23.53 13.61 3.73
CA MET A 1 -22.17 13.34 4.26
C MET A 1 -21.48 12.46 3.24
N THR A 2 -20.50 13.00 2.56
CA THR A 2 -19.67 12.24 1.61
C THR A 2 -18.96 11.13 2.37
N THR A 3 -19.20 9.89 1.97
CA THR A 3 -18.49 8.69 2.40
C THR A 3 -17.02 8.85 2.03
N GLY A 4 -16.26 9.48 2.92
CA GLY A 4 -14.81 9.56 2.80
C GLY A 4 -14.26 8.19 3.10
N ASP A 5 -13.82 7.49 2.06
CA ASP A 5 -12.97 6.30 2.22
C ASP A 5 -11.81 6.72 3.13
N ALA A 6 -11.77 6.19 4.35
CA ALA A 6 -10.60 6.38 5.19
C ALA A 6 -9.42 5.74 4.44
N ARG A 7 -8.33 6.49 4.28
CA ARG A 7 -7.15 6.05 3.56
C ARG A 7 -5.90 6.59 4.24
N ALA A 8 -4.91 5.73 4.41
CA ALA A 8 -3.56 6.12 4.79
C ALA A 8 -2.64 5.89 3.59
N SER A 9 -1.84 6.88 3.22
CA SER A 9 -0.89 6.74 2.12
C SER A 9 0.51 7.16 2.55
N GLN A 10 1.51 6.39 2.13
CA GLN A 10 2.90 6.75 2.25
C GLN A 10 3.50 6.91 0.84
N ASN A 11 4.10 8.07 0.58
CA ASN A 11 4.86 8.32 -0.64
C ASN A 11 6.34 8.03 -0.37
N ILE A 12 6.96 7.30 -1.28
CA ILE A 12 8.36 6.90 -1.20
C ILE A 12 9.05 7.46 -2.45
N ASP A 13 9.97 8.40 -2.22
CA ASP A 13 10.83 8.94 -3.27
C ASP A 13 12.02 8.00 -3.50
N LEU A 14 12.02 7.31 -4.62
CA LEU A 14 13.04 6.31 -4.96
C LEU A 14 14.32 6.96 -5.50
N ARG A 15 14.30 8.25 -5.84
CA ARG A 15 15.49 8.99 -6.33
C ARG A 15 16.57 9.13 -5.26
N LEU A 16 16.17 9.14 -3.98
CA LEU A 16 17.11 9.14 -2.87
C LEU A 16 17.77 7.78 -2.71
N TYR A 17 17.03 6.70 -2.99
CA TYR A 17 17.51 5.33 -2.89
C TYR A 17 18.35 4.89 -4.08
N SER A 18 18.13 5.43 -5.28
CA SER A 18 18.93 5.09 -6.48
C SER A 18 20.43 5.40 -6.31
N ARG A 19 20.80 6.22 -5.32
CA ARG A 19 22.19 6.48 -4.95
C ARG A 19 22.82 5.36 -4.11
N LEU A 20 22.00 4.52 -3.49
CA LEU A 20 22.39 3.48 -2.54
C LEU A 20 22.18 2.07 -3.09
N ILE A 21 21.25 1.91 -4.03
CA ILE A 21 20.83 0.63 -4.56
C ILE A 21 20.52 0.71 -6.07
N ASP A 22 20.76 -0.39 -6.77
CA ASP A 22 20.36 -0.57 -8.16
C ASP A 22 18.83 -0.78 -8.26
N LEU A 23 18.12 0.25 -8.73
CA LEU A 23 16.66 0.21 -8.85
C LEU A 23 16.17 -0.78 -9.92
N ASP A 24 16.97 -1.12 -10.93
CA ASP A 24 16.54 -2.05 -12.00
C ASP A 24 16.40 -3.50 -11.47
N ASN A 25 17.08 -3.79 -10.37
CA ASN A 25 17.06 -5.07 -9.66
C ASN A 25 16.47 -4.96 -8.25
N ALA A 26 15.94 -3.80 -7.88
CA ALA A 26 15.34 -3.58 -6.57
C ALA A 26 14.01 -4.32 -6.45
N MET A 27 13.86 -5.00 -5.32
CA MET A 27 12.62 -5.59 -4.88
C MET A 27 12.16 -4.83 -3.64
N PHE A 28 10.88 -4.54 -3.55
CA PHE A 28 10.33 -3.93 -2.35
C PHE A 28 9.35 -4.85 -1.66
N SER A 29 9.28 -4.68 -0.36
CA SER A 29 8.25 -5.27 0.47
C SER A 29 7.59 -4.16 1.27
N SER A 30 6.30 -4.30 1.51
CA SER A 30 5.57 -3.40 2.39
C SER A 30 4.67 -4.21 3.29
N SER A 31 4.60 -3.79 4.55
CA SER A 31 3.66 -4.34 5.50
C SER A 31 2.84 -3.23 6.14
N ALA A 32 1.63 -3.59 6.56
CA ALA A 32 0.67 -2.66 7.11
C ALA A 32 -0.38 -3.39 7.94
N TYR A 33 -0.96 -2.67 8.91
CA TYR A 33 -2.10 -3.14 9.67
C TYR A 33 -3.33 -2.29 9.39
N ILE A 34 -4.44 -2.95 9.13
CA ILE A 34 -5.76 -2.32 8.98
C ILE A 34 -6.69 -2.97 9.99
N GLY A 35 -7.21 -2.20 10.95
CA GLY A 35 -8.25 -2.65 11.86
C GLY A 35 -9.52 -1.85 11.64
N CYS A 36 -10.68 -2.51 11.66
CA CYS A 36 -11.97 -1.84 11.48
C CYS A 36 -12.93 -2.28 12.58
N ASN A 37 -13.60 -1.32 13.23
CA ASN A 37 -14.53 -1.58 14.33
C ASN A 37 -15.95 -2.01 13.86
N GLY A 38 -16.01 -2.69 12.72
CA GLY A 38 -17.25 -3.14 12.09
C GLY A 38 -16.98 -3.96 10.83
N SER A 39 -18.03 -4.58 10.29
CA SER A 39 -17.94 -5.35 9.04
C SER A 39 -17.46 -4.47 7.90
N THR A 40 -16.26 -4.78 7.40
CA THR A 40 -15.76 -4.28 6.12
C THR A 40 -15.62 -5.46 5.17
N ASN A 41 -16.01 -5.28 3.91
CA ASN A 41 -15.93 -6.37 2.92
C ASN A 41 -14.73 -6.23 1.97
N ALA A 42 -13.95 -5.16 2.08
CA ALA A 42 -12.90 -4.89 1.10
C ALA A 42 -11.77 -3.96 1.61
N PRO A 43 -11.08 -4.29 2.72
CA PRO A 43 -9.80 -3.68 3.01
C PRO A 43 -8.78 -4.05 1.93
N TYR A 44 -8.01 -3.06 1.49
CA TYR A 44 -7.05 -3.20 0.41
C TYR A 44 -5.73 -2.49 0.71
N VAL A 45 -4.67 -3.01 0.09
CA VAL A 45 -3.41 -2.31 -0.09
C VAL A 45 -3.24 -2.06 -1.57
N GLU A 46 -3.01 -0.81 -1.93
CA GLU A 46 -2.72 -0.38 -3.29
C GLU A 46 -1.28 0.10 -3.35
N ILE A 47 -0.56 -0.31 -4.38
CA ILE A 47 0.73 0.26 -4.72
C ILE A 47 0.61 0.89 -6.09
N SER A 48 0.90 2.19 -6.16
CA SER A 48 1.07 2.90 -7.42
C SER A 48 2.54 3.25 -7.62
N THR A 49 3.04 2.99 -8.83
CA THR A 49 4.36 3.42 -9.28
C THR A 49 4.19 4.62 -10.21
N HIS A 50 5.14 5.55 -10.13
CA HIS A 50 5.11 6.78 -10.90
C HIS A 50 6.44 7.05 -11.57
N GLU A 51 6.36 7.59 -12.78
CA GLU A 51 7.52 8.13 -13.49
C GLU A 51 7.89 9.52 -12.96
N LEU A 52 8.97 10.11 -13.48
CA LEU A 52 9.56 11.35 -12.97
C LEU A 52 8.59 12.55 -12.99
N ASN A 53 7.73 12.65 -13.99
CA ASN A 53 6.75 13.72 -14.12
C ASN A 53 5.52 13.53 -13.20
N GLY A 54 5.45 12.40 -12.47
CA GLY A 54 4.36 12.07 -11.55
C GLY A 54 3.22 11.24 -12.15
N ASN A 55 3.23 10.95 -13.45
CA ASN A 55 2.23 10.08 -14.08
C ASN A 55 2.31 8.67 -13.49
N ILE A 56 1.16 8.02 -13.35
CA ILE A 56 1.06 6.64 -12.89
C ILE A 56 1.52 5.72 -14.02
N MET A 57 2.48 4.86 -13.71
CA MET A 57 2.94 3.81 -14.62
C MET A 57 2.12 2.52 -14.43
N GLU A 58 1.91 2.15 -13.16
CA GLU A 58 1.15 0.96 -12.80
C GLU A 58 0.49 1.16 -11.43
N THR A 59 -0.66 0.51 -11.26
CA THR A 59 -1.33 0.35 -9.97
C THR A 59 -1.63 -1.12 -9.73
N ALA A 60 -1.12 -1.68 -8.64
CA ALA A 60 -1.46 -3.03 -8.18
C ALA A 60 -2.29 -2.94 -6.90
N VAL A 61 -3.41 -3.67 -6.87
CA VAL A 61 -4.36 -3.67 -5.74
C VAL A 61 -4.45 -5.08 -5.16
N PHE A 62 -4.18 -5.17 -3.86
CA PHE A 62 -4.23 -6.41 -3.08
C PHE A 62 -5.42 -6.33 -2.13
N LEU A 63 -6.47 -7.08 -2.45
CA LEU A 63 -7.71 -7.14 -1.68
C LEU A 63 -7.67 -8.32 -0.71
N ARG A 64 -8.22 -8.12 0.48
CA ARG A 64 -8.59 -9.23 1.37
C ARG A 64 -10.08 -9.15 1.64
N ASN A 65 -10.79 -10.22 1.31
CA ASN A 65 -12.19 -10.34 1.69
C ASN A 65 -12.25 -10.90 3.11
N THR A 66 -12.44 -10.03 4.09
CA THR A 66 -12.54 -10.42 5.50
C THR A 66 -13.74 -9.75 6.14
N ALA A 67 -14.87 -10.45 6.17
CA ALA A 67 -16.05 -10.04 6.92
C ALA A 67 -15.74 -10.15 8.42
N ASN A 68 -15.28 -9.06 9.01
CA ASN A 68 -14.87 -9.05 10.41
C ASN A 68 -15.96 -8.42 11.28
N LYS A 69 -16.51 -9.18 12.24
CA LYS A 69 -17.56 -8.70 13.14
C LYS A 69 -17.01 -8.10 14.45
N ASN A 70 -15.72 -8.26 14.76
CA ASN A 70 -15.16 -8.00 16.10
C ASN A 70 -13.82 -7.21 16.11
N GLY A 71 -13.58 -6.21 15.25
CA GLY A 71 -12.49 -5.25 15.50
C GLY A 71 -11.04 -5.78 15.33
N ILE A 72 -10.83 -6.96 14.73
CA ILE A 72 -9.50 -7.58 14.62
C ILE A 72 -8.61 -6.83 13.60
N MET A 73 -7.36 -6.58 13.95
CA MET A 73 -6.35 -6.04 13.03
C MET A 73 -5.95 -7.08 11.98
N HIS A 74 -5.93 -6.67 10.72
CA HIS A 74 -5.43 -7.47 9.62
C HIS A 74 -4.03 -7.01 9.21
N HIS A 75 -3.06 -7.92 9.32
CA HIS A 75 -1.74 -7.73 8.74
C HIS A 75 -1.79 -7.97 7.22
N TYR A 76 -1.31 -7.00 6.47
CA TYR A 76 -0.97 -7.10 5.06
C TYR A 76 0.54 -7.10 4.92
N SER A 77 1.05 -8.01 4.10
CA SER A 77 2.47 -8.10 3.77
C SER A 77 2.55 -8.38 2.28
N ILE A 78 3.00 -7.39 1.53
CA ILE A 78 3.38 -7.52 0.13
C ILE A 78 4.87 -7.77 0.15
N GLN A 79 5.27 -8.95 -0.30
CA GLN A 79 6.68 -9.33 -0.35
C GLN A 79 7.16 -9.26 -1.78
N ASN A 80 8.40 -8.81 -1.93
CA ASN A 80 9.17 -9.08 -3.14
C ASN A 80 8.53 -8.55 -4.44
N TYR A 81 7.80 -7.44 -4.37
CA TYR A 81 7.24 -6.80 -5.56
C TYR A 81 8.35 -6.09 -6.32
N ARG A 82 8.42 -6.30 -7.63
CA ARG A 82 9.42 -5.69 -8.50
C ARG A 82 8.91 -4.35 -9.01
N LEU A 83 9.71 -3.30 -8.88
CA LEU A 83 9.37 -2.00 -9.48
C LEU A 83 9.50 -2.06 -10.99
N LEU A 84 8.63 -1.33 -11.69
CA LEU A 84 8.81 -1.10 -13.11
C LEU A 84 10.08 -0.28 -13.35
N LYS A 85 10.75 -0.55 -14.46
CA LYS A 85 11.88 0.25 -14.90
C LYS A 85 11.46 1.72 -15.02
N TYR A 86 12.33 2.64 -14.62
CA TYR A 86 12.06 4.09 -14.60
C TYR A 86 11.05 4.56 -13.54
N THR A 87 10.71 3.72 -12.56
CA THR A 87 9.93 4.18 -11.41
C THR A 87 10.76 5.14 -10.56
N HIS A 88 10.27 6.37 -10.35
CA HIS A 88 10.92 7.39 -9.53
C HIS A 88 10.23 7.59 -8.18
N ARG A 89 8.94 7.26 -8.10
CA ARG A 89 8.16 7.33 -6.88
C ARG A 89 7.26 6.12 -6.78
N ALA A 90 7.15 5.55 -5.59
CA ALA A 90 6.12 4.59 -5.26
C ALA A 90 5.19 5.20 -4.20
N ARG A 91 3.90 4.89 -4.28
CA ARG A 91 2.92 5.25 -3.26
C ARG A 91 2.23 3.98 -2.80
N VAL A 92 2.34 3.70 -1.51
CA VAL A 92 1.58 2.61 -0.87
C VAL A 92 0.38 3.25 -0.17
N THR A 93 -0.82 2.77 -0.49
CA THR A 93 -2.07 3.24 0.09
C THR A 93 -2.81 2.09 0.73
N LEU A 94 -3.15 2.27 2.00
CA LEU A 94 -4.10 1.43 2.72
C LEU A 94 -5.47 2.09 2.64
N GLY A 95 -6.48 1.30 2.35
CA GLY A 95 -7.85 1.81 2.31
C GLY A 95 -8.86 0.70 2.52
N THR A 96 -10.11 1.13 2.63
CA THR A 96 -11.28 0.25 2.58
C THR A 96 -12.16 0.68 1.43
N ARG A 97 -12.57 -0.28 0.59
CA ARG A 97 -13.45 -0.04 -0.56
C ARG A 97 -14.81 -0.68 -0.31
N SER A 98 -15.51 -0.24 0.73
CA SER A 98 -16.82 -0.80 1.06
C SER A 98 -17.88 0.29 1.00
N THR A 99 -19.06 -0.12 0.55
CA THR A 99 -20.23 0.74 0.38
C THR A 99 -21.01 0.90 1.69
N GLN A 100 -20.52 0.31 2.79
CA GLN A 100 -21.21 0.32 4.06
C GLN A 100 -20.83 1.56 4.89
N PRO A 101 -21.79 2.23 5.55
CA PRO A 101 -21.51 3.40 6.38
C PRO A 101 -20.52 3.14 7.52
N LYS A 102 -20.36 1.88 7.95
CA LYS A 102 -19.53 1.46 9.09
C LYS A 102 -18.02 1.42 8.79
N ASP A 103 -17.61 1.56 7.53
CA ASP A 103 -16.20 1.66 7.14
C ASP A 103 -15.54 2.99 7.57
N THR A 104 -16.32 3.92 8.14
CA THR A 104 -15.82 5.18 8.73
C THR A 104 -14.98 5.00 9.99
N TYR A 105 -14.93 3.79 10.58
CA TYR A 105 -14.15 3.50 11.80
C TYR A 105 -13.06 2.46 11.55
N CYS A 106 -12.31 2.63 10.47
CA CYS A 106 -11.06 1.91 10.25
C CYS A 106 -9.88 2.76 10.71
N TYR A 107 -8.96 2.11 11.43
CA TYR A 107 -7.67 2.68 11.82
C TYR A 107 -6.57 1.97 11.03
N TYR A 108 -5.58 2.77 10.63
CA TYR A 108 -4.41 2.33 9.88
C TYR A 108 -3.21 2.48 10.78
N ASP A 109 -2.45 1.40 10.93
CA ASP A 109 -1.23 1.44 11.71
C ASP A 109 -0.03 0.94 10.90
N ASN A 110 1.10 1.63 11.09
CA ASN A 110 2.43 1.23 10.69
C ASN A 110 2.55 0.73 9.23
N VAL A 111 2.39 1.63 8.24
CA VAL A 111 2.89 1.36 6.89
C VAL A 111 4.41 1.30 6.96
N THR A 112 4.94 0.09 6.87
CA THR A 112 6.37 -0.16 6.80
C THR A 112 6.74 -0.45 5.35
N PHE A 113 7.88 0.09 4.94
CA PHE A 113 8.46 -0.13 3.64
C PHE A 113 9.89 -0.60 3.81
N SER A 114 10.25 -1.66 3.08
CA SER A 114 11.63 -2.10 2.96
C SER A 114 11.96 -2.30 1.48
N MET A 115 13.19 -1.96 1.14
CA MET A 115 13.73 -2.15 -0.19
C MET A 115 15.04 -2.88 -0.10
N GLN A 116 15.20 -3.86 -0.98
CA GLN A 116 16.39 -4.70 -1.06
C GLN A 116 16.78 -4.86 -2.52
N THR A 117 18.09 -4.86 -2.78
CA THR A 117 18.63 -5.28 -4.06
C THR A 117 19.18 -6.68 -3.93
N ARG A 118 18.93 -7.50 -4.94
CA ARG A 118 19.71 -8.72 -5.10
C ARG A 118 21.12 -8.30 -5.51
N PHE A 119 22.08 -8.45 -4.60
CA PHE A 119 23.48 -8.50 -4.97
C PHE A 119 23.72 -9.89 -5.57
N ASN A 120 24.09 -9.94 -6.85
CA ASN A 120 24.66 -11.14 -7.45
C ASN A 120 26.12 -11.28 -7.01
#